data_AF-A0A540WM87-F1
#
_entry.id   AF-A0A540WM87-F1
#
_cell.length_a   1.000
_cell.length_b   1.000
_cell.length_c   1.000
_cell.angle_alpha   90.00
_cell.angle_beta   90.00
_cell.angle_gamma   90.00
#
_symmetry.space_group_name_H-M   'P 1'
#
loop_
_entity.id
_entity.type
_entity.pdbx_description
1 polymer ?
#
loop_
_entity_poly.entity_id
_entity_poly.type
_entity_poly.pdbx_seq_one_letter_code
_entity_poly.pdbx_strand_id
1 'polypeptide(L)'
;MLDPCFSYESFAQTRDLDRLSRELEQVLAARLKSAVAPDAEGYRIATELRALGHDLVSFDESTDFQVWCGDWTSPKHPCDLIVTISYRNEEPRSVSVVFVARR
;
A
#
# COMPACT_ATOMS: atom_id res chain seq x y z
N MET A 1 12.22 -0.98 -5.70
CA MET A 1 12.33 -1.88 -4.54
C MET A 1 12.23 -1.04 -3.29
N LEU A 2 11.19 -1.29 -2.49
CA LEU A 2 10.93 -0.62 -1.22
C LEU A 2 11.92 -1.06 -0.14
N ASP A 3 12.12 -0.19 0.84
CA ASP A 3 13.01 -0.46 1.97
C ASP A 3 12.43 -1.58 2.86
N PRO A 4 13.26 -2.54 3.34
CA PRO A 4 12.84 -3.58 4.27
C PRO A 4 12.20 -3.07 5.57
N CYS A 5 12.44 -1.81 5.97
CA CYS A 5 11.77 -1.18 7.11
C CYS A 5 10.24 -1.07 6.93
N PHE A 6 9.74 -1.19 5.70
CA PHE A 6 8.31 -1.25 5.39
C PHE A 6 7.76 -2.68 5.32
N SER A 7 8.48 -3.67 5.83
CA SER A 7 8.02 -5.06 5.92
C SER A 7 6.83 -5.24 6.86
N TYR A 8 6.05 -6.30 6.63
CA TYR A 8 4.96 -6.69 7.53
C TYR A 8 5.44 -6.82 8.97
N GLU A 9 6.58 -7.47 9.20
CA GLU A 9 7.16 -7.63 10.54
C GLU A 9 7.46 -6.27 11.20
N SER A 10 7.97 -5.30 10.43
CA SER A 10 8.25 -3.95 10.94
C SER A 10 6.97 -3.22 11.35
N PHE A 11 5.90 -3.34 10.56
CA PHE A 11 4.58 -2.83 10.93
C PHE A 11 4.00 -3.57 12.15
N ALA A 12 4.13 -4.88 12.23
CA ALA A 12 3.59 -5.67 13.34
C ALA A 12 4.32 -5.40 14.68
N GLN A 13 5.59 -5.00 14.63
CA GLN A 13 6.43 -4.81 15.82
C GLN A 13 6.65 -3.34 16.22
N THR A 14 6.39 -2.38 15.31
CA THR A 14 6.59 -0.96 15.62
C THR A 14 5.66 -0.48 16.73
N ARG A 15 6.18 0.42 17.57
CA ARG A 15 5.39 1.14 18.58
C ARG A 15 4.74 2.41 18.02
N ASP A 16 5.14 2.82 16.82
CA ASP A 16 4.68 4.04 16.16
C ASP A 16 4.25 3.71 14.73
N LEU A 17 3.06 3.10 14.64
CA LEU A 17 2.41 2.73 13.39
C LEU A 17 2.09 3.95 12.52
N ASP A 18 1.68 5.07 13.15
CA ASP A 18 1.30 6.28 12.44
C ASP A 18 2.49 6.92 11.73
N ARG A 19 3.67 6.94 12.37
CA ARG A 19 4.89 7.41 11.71
C ARG A 19 5.27 6.50 10.54
N LEU A 20 5.32 5.19 10.75
CA LEU A 20 5.74 4.25 9.70
C LEU A 20 4.77 4.25 8.50
N SER A 21 3.47 4.34 8.75
CA SER A 21 2.45 4.45 7.70
C SER A 21 2.62 5.73 6.89
N ARG A 22 2.85 6.88 7.55
CA ARG A 22 3.09 8.17 6.88
C ARG A 22 4.39 8.18 6.07
N GLU A 23 5.45 7.56 6.59
CA GLU A 23 6.72 7.42 5.85
C GLU A 23 6.53 6.59 4.58
N LEU A 24 5.84 5.44 4.69
CA LEU A 24 5.52 4.63 3.52
C LEU A 24 4.64 5.42 2.53
N GLU A 25 3.60 6.09 3.01
CA GLU A 25 2.72 6.92 2.19
C GLU A 25 3.50 7.97 1.39
N GLN A 26 4.43 8.69 2.02
CA GLN A 26 5.26 9.69 1.35
C GLN A 26 6.15 9.08 0.27
N VAL A 27 6.76 7.93 0.55
CA VAL A 27 7.59 7.20 -0.43
C VAL A 27 6.76 6.77 -1.64
N LEU A 28 5.60 6.18 -1.40
CA LEU A 28 4.71 5.70 -2.47
C LEU A 28 4.13 6.88 -3.27
N ALA A 29 3.73 7.96 -2.61
CA ALA A 29 3.22 9.17 -3.27
C ALA A 29 4.28 9.83 -4.17
N ALA A 30 5.53 9.92 -3.71
CA ALA A 30 6.63 10.45 -4.52
C ALA A 30 6.90 9.60 -5.78
N ARG A 31 6.85 8.28 -5.65
CA ARG A 31 6.97 7.34 -6.78
C ARG A 31 5.82 7.53 -7.78
N LEU A 32 4.58 7.55 -7.30
CA LEU A 32 3.39 7.69 -8.14
C LEU A 32 3.37 9.02 -8.91
N LYS A 33 3.79 10.12 -8.27
CA LYS A 33 3.91 11.43 -8.92
C LYS A 33 4.90 11.42 -10.09
N SER A 34 5.96 10.63 -9.99
CA SER A 34 7.00 10.54 -11.02
C SER A 34 6.72 9.48 -12.09
N ALA A 35 5.66 8.68 -11.92
CA ALA A 35 5.35 7.57 -12.82
C ALA A 35 4.76 8.06 -14.15
N VAL A 36 5.28 7.52 -15.26
CA VAL A 36 4.70 7.74 -16.61
C VAL A 36 3.38 6.98 -16.76
N ALA A 37 3.32 5.76 -16.22
CA ALA A 37 2.13 4.90 -16.19
C ALA A 37 1.74 4.63 -14.72
N PRO A 38 0.82 5.43 -14.13
CA PRO A 38 0.51 5.36 -12.70
C PRO A 38 -0.23 4.08 -12.30
N ASP A 39 -1.07 3.56 -13.20
CA ASP A 39 -1.72 2.25 -13.09
C ASP A 39 -0.69 1.12 -12.94
N ALA A 40 0.30 1.08 -13.85
CA ALA A 40 1.38 0.10 -13.83
C ALA A 40 2.33 0.30 -12.63
N GLU A 41 2.47 1.53 -12.13
CA GLU A 41 3.20 1.79 -10.88
C GLU A 41 2.44 1.23 -9.67
N GLY A 42 1.11 1.32 -9.64
CA GLY A 42 0.28 0.75 -8.59
C GLY A 42 0.48 -0.77 -8.42
N TYR A 43 0.46 -1.53 -9.52
CA TYR A 43 0.77 -2.96 -9.48
C TYR A 43 2.20 -3.27 -9.02
N ARG A 44 3.17 -2.45 -9.44
CA ARG A 44 4.57 -2.59 -9.00
C ARG A 44 4.72 -2.34 -7.50
N ILE A 45 4.07 -1.30 -6.98
CA ILE A 45 4.00 -1.03 -5.54
C ILE A 45 3.40 -2.22 -4.79
N ALA A 46 2.25 -2.73 -5.22
CA ALA A 46 1.61 -3.88 -4.59
C ALA A 46 2.50 -5.13 -4.62
N THR A 47 3.19 -5.38 -5.72
CA THR A 47 4.14 -6.50 -5.86
C THR A 47 5.33 -6.37 -4.92
N GLU A 48 5.90 -5.17 -4.79
CA GLU A 48 7.01 -4.91 -3.87
C GLU A 48 6.58 -5.06 -2.40
N LEU A 49 5.38 -4.59 -2.04
CA LEU A 49 4.83 -4.77 -0.69
C LEU A 49 4.54 -6.25 -0.37
N ARG A 50 4.05 -7.03 -1.34
CA ARG A 50 3.94 -8.50 -1.19
C ARG A 50 5.28 -9.16 -0.93
N ALA A 51 6.33 -8.75 -1.66
CA ALA A 51 7.68 -9.25 -1.46
C ALA A 51 8.24 -8.92 -0.06
N LEU A 52 7.72 -7.86 0.57
CA LEU A 52 8.00 -7.46 1.95
C LEU A 52 7.10 -8.16 3.01
N GLY A 53 6.29 -9.13 2.59
CA GLY A 53 5.48 -9.97 3.47
C GLY A 53 4.06 -9.46 3.73
N HIS A 54 3.60 -8.41 3.06
CA HIS A 54 2.20 -7.98 3.17
C HIS A 54 1.29 -8.90 2.35
N ASP A 55 0.18 -9.33 2.94
CA ASP A 55 -0.88 -10.01 2.20
C ASP A 55 -1.72 -8.95 1.50
N LEU A 56 -1.46 -8.74 0.20
CA LEU A 56 -2.20 -7.76 -0.61
C LEU A 56 -2.88 -8.48 -1.77
N VAL A 57 -4.20 -8.41 -1.83
CA VAL A 57 -5.01 -8.74 -3.01
C VAL A 57 -5.64 -7.44 -3.52
N SER A 58 -6.01 -7.47 -4.80
CA SER A 58 -6.79 -6.38 -5.37
C SER A 58 -8.21 -6.44 -4.81
N PHE A 59 -8.68 -5.32 -4.26
CA PHE A 59 -10.06 -5.18 -3.82
C PHE A 59 -10.91 -4.42 -4.83
N ASP A 60 -10.36 -3.32 -5.36
CA ASP A 60 -10.99 -2.50 -6.38
C ASP A 60 -9.91 -1.93 -7.31
N GLU A 61 -10.17 -2.01 -8.60
CA GLU A 61 -9.33 -1.46 -9.65
C GLU A 61 -10.24 -0.78 -10.67
N SER A 62 -10.04 0.51 -10.83
CA SER A 62 -10.71 1.29 -11.86
C SER A 62 -9.69 2.05 -12.70
N THR A 63 -10.18 2.73 -13.73
CA THR A 63 -9.37 3.61 -14.59
C THR A 63 -8.66 4.72 -13.80
N ASP A 64 -9.11 5.02 -12.59
CA ASP A 64 -8.73 6.21 -11.83
C ASP A 64 -8.08 5.92 -10.47
N PHE A 65 -8.22 4.70 -9.96
CA PHE A 65 -7.65 4.32 -8.67
C PHE A 65 -7.52 2.79 -8.51
N GLN A 66 -6.74 2.38 -7.52
CA GLN A 66 -6.60 0.99 -7.07
C GLN A 66 -6.66 0.92 -5.55
N VAL A 67 -7.24 -0.14 -5.02
CA VAL A 67 -7.25 -0.48 -3.60
C VAL A 67 -6.67 -1.88 -3.41
N TRP A 68 -5.62 -1.97 -2.60
CA TRP A 68 -4.95 -3.21 -2.27
C TRP A 68 -5.06 -3.46 -0.77
N CYS A 69 -5.54 -4.63 -0.35
CA CYS A 69 -5.65 -5.01 1.06
C CYS A 69 -5.59 -6.53 1.25
N GLY A 70 -5.57 -7.02 2.49
CA GLY A 70 -5.53 -8.45 2.77
C GLY A 70 -6.76 -9.22 2.30
N ASP A 71 -6.60 -10.53 2.08
CA ASP A 71 -7.73 -11.40 1.72
C ASP A 71 -8.64 -11.57 2.95
N TRP A 72 -9.85 -11.03 2.86
CA TRP A 72 -10.85 -11.09 3.94
C TRP A 72 -11.51 -12.47 4.04
N THR A 73 -11.45 -13.28 2.98
CA THR A 73 -12.01 -14.64 2.95
C THR A 73 -11.03 -15.69 3.49
N SER A 74 -9.73 -15.44 3.37
CA SER A 74 -8.67 -16.33 3.84
C SER A 74 -7.46 -15.55 4.42
N PRO A 75 -7.61 -14.89 5.58
CA PRO A 75 -6.53 -14.13 6.23
C PRO A 75 -5.25 -14.94 6.43
N LYS A 76 -4.11 -14.38 6.03
CA LYS A 76 -2.78 -14.90 6.42
C LYS A 76 -2.21 -14.24 7.66
N HIS A 77 -2.66 -13.02 7.98
CA HIS A 77 -2.11 -12.21 9.05
C HIS A 77 -3.24 -11.64 9.94
N PRO A 78 -2.96 -11.44 11.25
CA PRO A 78 -3.90 -10.79 12.17
C PRO A 78 -4.08 -9.29 11.91
N CYS A 79 -3.18 -8.68 11.14
CA CYS A 79 -3.25 -7.28 10.75
C CYS A 79 -3.09 -7.16 9.23
N ASP A 80 -3.70 -6.13 8.64
CA ASP A 80 -3.61 -5.84 7.21
C ASP A 80 -3.01 -4.47 6.94
N LEU A 81 -2.28 -4.39 5.84
CA LEU A 81 -1.98 -3.14 5.18
C LEU A 81 -3.06 -2.86 4.13
N ILE A 82 -3.65 -1.67 4.17
CA ILE A 82 -4.58 -1.15 3.17
C ILE A 82 -3.85 -0.03 2.43
N VAL A 83 -3.75 -0.15 1.11
CA VAL A 83 -3.12 0.84 0.25
C VAL A 83 -4.13 1.30 -0.79
N THR A 84 -4.49 2.58 -0.72
CA THR A 84 -5.32 3.24 -1.74
C THR A 84 -4.44 4.11 -2.62
N ILE A 85 -4.49 3.92 -3.92
CA ILE A 85 -3.69 4.65 -4.91
C ILE A 85 -4.66 5.37 -5.84
N SER A 86 -4.70 6.69 -5.81
CA SER A 86 -5.54 7.51 -6.69
C SER A 86 -4.68 8.22 -7.73
N TYR A 87 -5.09 8.14 -8.99
CA TYR A 87 -4.41 8.77 -10.11
C TYR A 87 -5.38 9.37 -11.14
N ARG A 88 -6.55 9.81 -10.66
CA ARG A 88 -7.54 10.59 -11.42
C ARG A 88 -6.89 11.73 -12.19
N ASN A 89 -7.36 11.97 -13.41
CA ASN A 89 -6.83 13.06 -14.26
C ASN A 89 -7.17 14.46 -13.71
N GLU A 90 -8.23 14.59 -12.91
CA GLU A 90 -8.74 15.89 -12.40
C GLU A 90 -8.20 16.24 -11.00
N GLU A 91 -7.60 15.29 -10.28
CA GLU A 91 -7.09 15.47 -8.93
C GLU A 91 -5.58 15.15 -8.85
N PRO A 92 -4.85 15.74 -7.88
CA PRO A 92 -3.47 15.34 -7.64
C PRO A 92 -3.39 13.86 -7.29
N ARG A 93 -2.47 13.14 -7.94
CA ARG A 93 -2.16 11.75 -7.60
C ARG A 93 -1.81 11.64 -6.11
N SER A 94 -2.41 10.65 -5.46
CA SER A 94 -2.26 10.44 -4.02
C SER A 94 -2.18 8.96 -3.68
N VAL A 95 -1.55 8.68 -2.53
CA VAL A 95 -1.53 7.36 -1.91
C VAL A 95 -2.00 7.54 -0.48
N SER A 96 -2.78 6.59 0.02
CA SER A 96 -3.11 6.46 1.44
C SER A 96 -2.71 5.09 1.94
N VAL A 97 -2.06 5.04 3.09
CA VAL A 97 -1.60 3.81 3.72
C VAL A 97 -2.18 3.70 5.12
N VAL A 98 -2.84 2.58 5.41
CA VAL A 98 -3.37 2.29 6.74
C VAL A 98 -2.98 0.87 7.14
N PHE A 99 -2.46 0.69 8.35
CA PHE A 99 -2.22 -0.64 8.93
C PHE A 99 -3.20 -0.87 10.08
N VAL A 100 -4.03 -1.91 9.97
CA VAL A 100 -5.13 -2.16 10.92
C VAL A 100 -5.09 -3.59 11.45
N ALA A 101 -5.41 -3.74 12.73
CA ALA A 101 -5.71 -5.05 13.29
C ALA A 101 -7.09 -5.52 12.78
N ARG A 102 -7.18 -6.79 12.38
CA ARG A 102 -8.49 -7.41 12.09
C ARG A 102 -9.25 -7.58 13.41
N ARG A 103 -10.52 -7.15 13.42
CA ARG A 103 -11.44 -7.31 14.56
C ARG A 103 -12.28 -8.57 14.41
#